data_AF-A0A7W9CIA9-F1
#
_entry.id   AF-A0A7W9CIA9-F1
#
_cell.length_a   1.000
_cell.length_b   1.000
_cell.length_c   1.000
_cell.angle_alpha   90.00
_cell.angle_beta   90.00
_cell.angle_gamma   90.00
#
_symmetry.space_group_name_H-M   'P 1'
#
loop_
_entity.id
_entity.type
_entity.pdbx_description
1 polymer ?
#
loop_
_entity_poly.entity_id
_entity_poly.type
_entity_poly.pdbx_seq_one_letter_code
_entity_poly.pdbx_strand_id
1 'polypeptide(L)'
;MDGSFLIPIAMFGMIALIVIVPAWLKSRERREMQATLRTAIDKGQPLPTDVVEALSRENIKPPATATRDLRVGVILLAVSIGIALMGYLISFEEMDAFYPISGMAAIPGMIGLAFVVLSAFNKNKD
;
A
#
# COMPACT_ATOMS: atom_id res chain seq x y z
N MET A 1 -0.22 -30.99 23.05
CA MET A 1 0.29 -29.83 22.29
C MET A 1 -0.92 -29.01 21.93
N ASP A 2 -1.11 -28.01 22.75
CA ASP A 2 -2.35 -27.30 22.98
C ASP A 2 -2.46 -26.28 21.84
N GLY A 3 -3.64 -26.14 21.23
CA GLY A 3 -3.83 -25.32 20.01
C GLY A 3 -3.56 -23.82 20.18
N SER A 4 -3.11 -23.39 21.36
CA SER A 4 -2.72 -22.02 21.70
C SER A 4 -1.56 -21.48 20.84
N PHE A 5 -0.66 -22.34 20.33
CA PHE A 5 0.41 -21.91 19.42
C PHE A 5 -0.06 -21.59 17.99
N LEU A 6 -1.21 -22.11 17.56
CA LEU A 6 -1.74 -21.83 16.22
C LEU A 6 -2.26 -20.39 16.09
N ILE A 7 -2.73 -19.80 17.19
CA ILE A 7 -3.37 -18.48 17.19
C ILE A 7 -2.37 -17.35 16.80
N PRO A 8 -1.17 -17.23 17.42
CA PRO A 8 -0.19 -16.22 17.01
C PRO A 8 0.30 -16.46 15.58
N ILE A 9 0.56 -17.72 15.21
CA ILE A 9 1.05 -18.08 13.87
C ILE A 9 0.04 -17.69 12.80
N ALA A 10 -1.25 -17.94 13.03
CA ALA A 10 -2.31 -17.56 12.09
C ALA A 10 -2.42 -16.03 11.96
N MET A 11 -2.31 -15.28 13.07
CA MET A 11 -2.37 -13.82 13.07
C MET A 11 -1.21 -13.20 12.27
N PHE A 12 0.04 -13.61 12.55
CA PHE A 12 1.20 -13.12 11.80
C PHE A 12 1.21 -13.63 10.35
N GLY A 13 0.74 -14.86 10.11
CA GLY A 13 0.60 -15.44 8.78
C GLY A 13 -0.38 -14.65 7.90
N MET A 14 -1.50 -14.19 8.46
CA MET A 14 -2.47 -13.35 7.75
C MET A 14 -1.85 -12.02 7.31
N ILE A 15 -1.13 -11.34 8.21
CA ILE A 15 -0.44 -10.07 7.90
C ILE A 15 0.59 -10.28 6.78
N ALA A 16 1.38 -11.36 6.87
CA ALA A 16 2.36 -11.69 5.84
C ALA A 16 1.70 -11.96 4.48
N LEU A 17 0.58 -12.70 4.46
CA LEU A 17 -0.18 -12.98 3.23
C LEU A 17 -0.73 -11.71 2.59
N ILE A 18 -1.30 -10.78 3.36
CA ILE A 18 -1.84 -9.51 2.85
C ILE A 18 -0.77 -8.69 2.12
N VAL A 19 0.50 -8.79 2.51
CA VAL A 19 1.61 -8.07 1.84
C VAL A 19 2.17 -8.87 0.67
N ILE A 20 2.39 -10.18 0.84
CA ILE A 20 3.05 -11.03 -0.15
C ILE A 20 2.16 -11.30 -1.35
N VAL A 21 0.86 -11.55 -1.16
CA VAL A 21 -0.07 -11.89 -2.23
C VAL A 21 -0.18 -10.77 -3.29
N PRO A 22 -0.50 -9.51 -2.95
CA PRO A 22 -0.58 -8.46 -3.95
C PRO A 22 0.79 -8.15 -4.59
N ALA A 23 1.89 -8.26 -3.82
CA ALA A 23 3.23 -8.09 -4.37
C ALA A 23 3.57 -9.18 -5.41
N TRP A 24 3.16 -10.43 -5.14
CA TRP A 24 3.35 -11.55 -6.04
C TRP A 24 2.49 -11.46 -7.30
N LEU A 25 1.21 -11.11 -7.16
CA LEU A 25 0.31 -10.88 -8.29
C LEU A 25 0.83 -9.78 -9.22
N LYS A 26 1.25 -8.64 -8.66
CA LYS A 26 1.83 -7.53 -9.42
C LYS A 26 3.15 -7.90 -10.11
N SER A 27 3.96 -8.76 -9.48
CA SER A 27 5.19 -9.30 -10.06
C SER A 27 4.89 -10.24 -11.23
N ARG A 28 3.84 -11.06 -11.11
CA ARG A 28 3.39 -11.98 -12.15
C ARG A 28 2.86 -11.25 -13.39
N GLU A 29 2.01 -10.25 -13.21
CA GLU A 29 1.47 -9.41 -14.30
C GLU A 29 2.60 -8.76 -15.13
N ARG A 30 3.65 -8.25 -14.45
CA ARG A 30 4.82 -7.68 -15.12
C ARG A 30 5.59 -8.70 -15.96
N ARG A 31 5.69 -9.94 -15.50
CA ARG A 31 6.38 -11.02 -16.23
C ARG A 31 5.59 -11.48 -17.45
N GLU A 32 4.27 -11.58 -17.32
CA GLU A 32 3.40 -11.98 -18.43
C GLU A 32 3.38 -10.91 -19.54
N MET A 33 3.35 -9.61 -19.20
CA MET A 33 3.53 -8.52 -20.17
C MET A 33 4.86 -8.62 -20.94
N GLN A 34 5.97 -8.90 -20.24
CA GLN A 34 7.28 -9.04 -20.87
C GLN A 34 7.36 -10.26 -21.81
N ALA A 35 6.64 -11.34 -21.51
CA ALA A 35 6.58 -12.53 -22.36
C ALA A 35 5.82 -12.25 -23.66
N THR A 36 4.67 -11.59 -23.60
CA THR A 36 3.89 -11.21 -24.80
C THR A 36 4.66 -10.25 -25.70
N LEU A 37 5.41 -9.31 -25.12
CA LEU A 37 6.26 -8.39 -25.87
C LEU A 37 7.40 -9.12 -26.61
N ARG A 38 8.03 -10.12 -25.99
CA ARG A 38 9.03 -10.96 -26.66
C ARG A 38 8.42 -11.74 -27.83
N THR A 39 7.23 -12.32 -27.65
CA THR A 39 6.52 -13.02 -28.74
C THR A 39 6.10 -12.09 -29.88
N ALA A 40 5.82 -10.81 -29.59
CA ALA A 40 5.51 -9.80 -30.61
C ALA A 40 6.78 -9.35 -31.38
N ILE A 41 7.93 -9.24 -30.70
CA ILE A 41 9.23 -8.93 -31.31
C ILE A 41 9.69 -10.06 -32.23
N ASP A 42 9.58 -11.32 -31.80
CA ASP A 42 10.01 -12.50 -32.57
C ASP A 42 9.17 -12.73 -33.84
N LYS A 43 7.95 -12.18 -33.91
CA LYS A 43 7.06 -12.26 -35.08
C LYS A 43 7.32 -11.19 -36.14
N GLY A 44 8.35 -10.34 -35.98
CA GLY A 44 8.80 -9.39 -37.01
C GLY A 44 7.83 -8.23 -37.29
N GLN A 45 6.88 -7.98 -36.40
CA GLN A 45 5.92 -6.88 -36.53
C GLN A 45 6.64 -5.55 -36.19
N PRO A 46 6.65 -4.53 -37.06
CA PRO A 46 7.29 -3.25 -36.75
C PRO A 46 6.61 -2.67 -35.51
N LEU A 47 7.40 -2.51 -34.45
CA LEU A 47 6.95 -2.02 -33.14
C LEU A 47 6.16 -0.71 -33.34
N PRO A 48 4.84 -0.68 -33.04
CA PRO A 48 4.11 0.58 -32.98
C PRO A 48 4.78 1.42 -31.89
N THR A 49 5.28 2.59 -32.26
CA THR A 49 5.93 3.56 -31.35
C THR A 49 5.09 3.84 -30.09
N ASP A 50 3.78 3.67 -30.20
CA ASP A 50 2.80 3.82 -29.12
C ASP A 50 3.04 2.84 -27.94
N VAL A 51 3.53 1.63 -28.19
CA VAL A 51 3.78 0.61 -27.14
C VAL A 51 5.10 0.87 -26.42
N VAL A 52 6.12 1.34 -27.14
CA VAL A 52 7.42 1.74 -26.54
C VAL A 52 7.23 2.98 -25.66
N GLU A 53 6.38 3.91 -26.10
CA GLU A 53 6.04 5.11 -25.33
C GLU A 53 5.14 4.79 -24.13
N ALA A 54 4.16 3.88 -24.27
CA ALA A 54 3.36 3.40 -23.16
C ALA A 54 4.19 2.66 -22.10
N LEU A 55 5.15 1.82 -22.50
CA LEU A 55 6.06 1.13 -21.58
C LEU A 55 7.07 2.07 -20.93
N SER A 56 7.55 3.09 -21.65
CA SER A 56 8.37 4.15 -21.06
C SER A 56 7.56 4.94 -20.03
N ARG A 57 6.30 5.29 -20.33
CA ARG A 57 5.42 6.01 -19.40
C ARG A 57 4.95 5.15 -18.21
N GLU A 58 4.77 3.85 -18.38
CA GLU A 58 4.31 2.94 -17.32
C GLU A 58 5.42 2.56 -16.33
N ASN A 59 6.68 2.57 -16.77
CA ASN A 59 7.84 2.43 -15.87
C ASN A 59 8.19 3.72 -15.13
N ILE A 60 7.76 4.87 -15.63
CA ILE A 60 7.85 6.13 -14.90
C ILE A 60 6.68 6.11 -13.91
N LYS A 61 6.94 5.71 -12.65
CA LYS A 61 5.99 5.94 -11.55
C LYS A 61 5.47 7.37 -11.72
N PRO A 62 4.14 7.59 -11.86
CA PRO A 62 3.62 8.93 -12.05
C PRO A 62 4.23 9.82 -10.98
N PRO A 63 4.79 10.98 -11.37
CA PRO A 63 5.50 11.86 -10.44
C PRO A 63 4.63 12.04 -9.21
N ALA A 64 5.25 12.09 -8.03
CA ALA A 64 4.54 12.29 -6.78
C ALA A 64 3.84 13.66 -6.82
N THR A 65 2.62 13.69 -7.35
CA THR A 65 1.82 14.91 -7.44
C THR A 65 1.34 15.22 -6.03
N ALA A 66 1.42 16.49 -5.63
CA ALA A 66 1.02 16.93 -4.29
C ALA A 66 -0.41 16.46 -3.93
N THR A 67 -1.29 16.38 -4.93
CA THR A 67 -2.68 15.88 -4.79
C THR A 67 -2.77 14.39 -4.46
N ARG A 68 -1.90 13.54 -5.02
CA ARG A 68 -1.88 12.10 -4.74
C ARG A 68 -1.39 11.85 -3.31
N ASP A 69 -0.31 12.51 -2.93
CA ASP A 69 0.27 12.38 -1.60
C ASP A 69 -0.68 12.94 -0.53
N LEU A 70 -1.42 14.03 -0.81
CA LEU A 70 -2.47 14.53 0.08
C LEU A 70 -3.56 13.48 0.32
N ARG A 71 -4.08 12.87 -0.76
CA ARG A 71 -5.15 11.87 -0.67
C ARG A 71 -4.69 10.67 0.15
N VAL A 72 -3.50 10.14 -0.13
CA VAL A 72 -2.93 9.01 0.61
C VAL A 72 -2.74 9.39 2.08
N GLY A 73 -2.21 10.57 2.36
CA GLY A 73 -1.99 11.06 3.72
C GLY A 73 -3.27 11.21 4.53
N VAL A 74 -4.29 11.84 3.95
CA VAL A 74 -5.59 12.03 4.61
C VAL A 74 -6.30 10.70 4.86
N ILE A 75 -6.26 9.77 3.91
CA ILE A 75 -6.85 8.44 4.09
C ILE A 75 -6.17 7.70 5.25
N LEU A 76 -4.84 7.73 5.31
CA LEU A 76 -4.08 7.09 6.40
C LEU A 76 -4.36 7.72 7.77
N LEU A 77 -4.48 9.05 7.83
CA LEU A 77 -4.89 9.74 9.06
C LEU A 77 -6.30 9.34 9.50
N ALA A 78 -7.26 9.28 8.57
CA ALA A 78 -8.62 8.88 8.88
C ALA A 78 -8.70 7.43 9.41
N VAL A 79 -7.94 6.52 8.80
CA VAL A 79 -7.84 5.12 9.26
C VAL A 79 -7.22 5.06 10.67
N SER A 80 -6.14 5.80 10.92
CA SER A 80 -5.51 5.89 12.24
C SER A 80 -6.49 6.37 13.32
N ILE A 81 -7.21 7.46 13.05
CA ILE A 81 -8.23 7.99 13.96
C ILE A 81 -9.33 6.95 14.19
N GLY A 82 -9.78 6.25 13.16
CA GLY A 82 -10.77 5.17 13.28
C GLY A 82 -10.31 4.03 14.20
N ILE A 83 -9.05 3.59 14.08
CA ILE A 83 -8.48 2.54 14.95
C ILE A 83 -8.34 3.05 16.39
N ALA A 84 -7.91 4.30 16.59
CA ALA A 84 -7.80 4.89 17.92
C ALA A 84 -9.18 5.02 18.61
N LEU A 85 -10.20 5.44 17.86
CA LEU A 85 -11.58 5.51 18.35
C LEU A 85 -12.13 4.12 18.68
N MET A 86 -11.84 3.11 17.86
CA MET A 86 -12.20 1.73 18.17
C MET A 86 -11.57 1.27 19.48
N GLY A 87 -10.27 1.54 19.70
CA GLY A 87 -9.60 1.23 20.97
C GLY A 87 -10.23 1.95 22.16
N TYR A 88 -10.68 3.20 21.98
CA TYR A 88 -11.39 3.97 22.99
C TYR A 88 -12.77 3.38 23.32
N LEU A 89 -13.51 2.90 22.32
CA LEU A 89 -14.81 2.26 22.55
C LEU A 89 -14.66 0.91 23.26
N ILE A 90 -13.62 0.13 22.93
CA ILE A 90 -13.35 -1.15 23.58
C ILE A 90 -12.91 -0.96 25.04
N SER A 91 -12.27 0.17 25.37
CA SER A 91 -11.79 0.43 26.72
C SER A 91 -12.89 0.61 27.77
N PHE A 92 -14.15 0.78 27.35
CA PHE A 92 -15.31 0.75 28.24
C PHE A 92 -15.57 -0.63 28.83
N GLU A 93 -15.22 -1.70 28.11
CA GLU A 93 -15.33 -3.08 28.56
C GLU A 93 -13.99 -3.60 29.09
N GLU A 94 -12.88 -3.25 28.42
CA GLU A 94 -11.54 -3.72 28.78
C GLU A 94 -10.51 -2.57 28.73
N MET A 95 -10.28 -1.94 29.88
CA MET A 95 -9.45 -0.72 29.99
C MET A 95 -8.03 -0.89 29.44
N ASP A 96 -7.43 -2.08 29.57
CA ASP A 96 -6.07 -2.37 29.13
C ASP A 96 -5.94 -2.47 27.59
N ALA A 97 -7.05 -2.61 26.87
CA ALA A 97 -7.06 -2.70 25.41
C ALA A 97 -6.75 -1.37 24.71
N PHE A 98 -6.91 -0.23 25.39
CA PHE A 98 -6.72 1.09 24.77
C PHE A 98 -5.28 1.32 24.29
N TYR A 99 -4.31 1.07 25.17
CA TYR A 99 -2.88 1.32 24.91
C TYR A 99 -2.32 0.51 23.71
N PRO A 100 -2.52 -0.81 23.61
CA PRO A 100 -2.01 -1.57 22.47
C PRO A 100 -2.71 -1.18 21.15
N ILE A 101 -4.02 -0.91 21.18
CA ILE A 101 -4.78 -0.54 19.97
C ILE A 101 -4.40 0.86 19.47
N SER A 102 -4.30 1.85 20.38
CA SER A 102 -3.85 3.20 20.03
C SER A 102 -2.38 3.22 19.59
N GLY A 103 -1.53 2.37 20.17
CA GLY A 103 -0.15 2.16 19.72
C GLY A 103 -0.08 1.65 18.27
N MET A 104 -0.95 0.72 17.90
CA MET A 104 -1.05 0.24 16.52
C MET A 104 -1.59 1.32 15.58
N ALA A 105 -2.53 2.15 16.04
CA ALA A 105 -3.07 3.28 15.28
C ALA A 105 -2.02 4.36 14.99
N ALA A 106 -1.01 4.52 15.86
CA ALA A 106 0.02 5.54 15.70
C ALA A 106 0.87 5.35 14.42
N ILE A 107 1.06 4.10 13.97
CA ILE A 107 1.85 3.80 12.76
C ILE A 107 1.21 4.43 11.50
N PRO A 108 -0.03 4.08 11.10
CA PRO A 108 -0.67 4.73 9.96
C PRO A 108 -0.89 6.23 10.20
N GLY A 109 -1.05 6.66 11.46
CA GLY A 109 -1.19 8.07 11.81
C GLY A 109 0.05 8.89 11.44
N MET A 110 1.23 8.42 11.83
CA MET A 110 2.49 9.09 11.51
C MET A 110 2.80 9.05 10.01
N ILE A 111 2.50 7.94 9.33
CA ILE A 111 2.67 7.84 7.87
C ILE A 111 1.72 8.83 7.16
N GLY A 112 0.46 8.89 7.59
CA GLY A 112 -0.52 9.82 7.04
C GLY A 112 -0.11 11.28 7.23
N LEU A 113 0.38 11.62 8.43
CA LEU A 113 0.89 12.95 8.75
C LEU A 113 2.09 13.31 7.88
N ALA A 114 3.04 12.38 7.68
CA ALA A 114 4.18 12.59 6.79
C ALA A 114 3.75 12.91 5.34
N PHE A 115 2.77 12.17 4.80
CA PHE A 115 2.24 12.43 3.45
C PHE A 115 1.50 13.77 3.33
N VAL A 116 0.74 14.16 4.36
CA VAL A 116 0.09 15.48 4.40
C VAL A 116 1.13 16.60 4.44
N VAL A 117 2.17 16.45 5.25
CA VAL A 117 3.28 17.42 5.35
C VAL A 117 4.05 17.50 4.03
N LEU A 118 4.42 16.37 3.42
CA LEU A 118 5.06 16.34 2.11
C LEU A 118 4.20 17.02 1.05
N SER A 119 2.89 16.77 1.05
CA SER A 119 1.96 17.40 0.12
C SER A 119 1.91 18.93 0.31
N ALA A 120 1.90 19.40 1.55
CA ALA A 120 1.92 20.83 1.86
C ALA A 120 3.20 21.51 1.33
N PHE A 121 4.36 20.86 1.42
CA PHE A 121 5.62 21.38 0.89
C PHE A 121 5.74 21.24 -0.64
N ASN A 122 5.15 20.19 -1.23
CA ASN A 122 5.24 19.91 -2.67
C ASN A 122 4.19 20.65 -3.51
N LYS A 123 3.26 21.37 -2.86
CA LYS A 123 2.24 22.23 -3.51
C LYS A 123 2.83 23.36 -4.37
N ASN A 124 4.12 23.67 -4.20
CA ASN A 124 4.81 24.76 -4.89
C ASN A 124 5.49 24.35 -6.22
N LYS A 125 5.16 23.18 -6.77
CA LYS A 125 5.75 22.67 -8.03
C LYS A 125 4.73 22.29 -9.11
N ASP A 126 3.45 22.56 -8.88
CA ASP A 126 2.41 22.47 -9.90
C ASP A 126 2.30 23.80 -10.66
#